data_AF-A0A7S1ADX0-F1
#
_entry.id   AF-A0A7S1ADX0-F1
#
_cell.length_a   1.000
_cell.length_b   1.000
_cell.length_c   1.000
_cell.angle_alpha   90.00
_cell.angle_beta   90.00
_cell.angle_gamma   90.00
#
_symmetry.space_group_name_H-M   'P 1'
#
loop_
_entity.id
_entity.type
_entity.pdbx_description
1 polymer ?
#
loop_
_entity_poly.entity_id
_entity_poly.type
_entity_poly.pdbx_seq_one_letter_code
_entity_poly.pdbx_strand_id
1 'polypeptide(L)'
;MVRLRIGRFAWELYYTRTKSVVPGQQLRRRVSDFLGHFGYLTALGEYVMTDMVWLRVFASGGCGMICCYQLLQPKVQTISVFWQIVYVTVNAFQIYLLKRAQPELNHEELQLFTQCQEVFTPRQVCSMVDLGEWRELPDGARLLGDGASGEVFFIVAGSCEQSANGLPVGITGPGNIVCDTDVVRGASATATVTAQGKVRCLTIPVEAFRKLLDKDPDLREALQTIVARALVVRMSQLNQAAKNHQYRAMLEVVCTGDDDPRVAAQIAEYRYWHRISDEDHELMVSSLPRCSNYCTDLLQVVPPTLDAVETADR
;
A
#
# COMPACT_ATOMS: atom_id res chain seq x y z
N MET A 1 56.26 50.10 72.22
CA MET A 1 55.31 50.53 71.17
C MET A 1 54.75 49.31 70.48
N VAL A 2 53.43 49.30 70.33
CA VAL A 2 52.56 48.16 70.03
C VAL A 2 52.13 48.20 68.56
N ARG A 3 52.09 47.01 67.92
CA ARG A 3 51.35 46.60 66.69
C ARG A 3 51.39 47.54 65.47
N LEU A 4 51.61 47.02 64.26
CA LEU A 4 50.49 46.46 63.47
C LEU A 4 51.00 45.51 62.37
N ARG A 5 50.64 44.22 62.51
CA ARG A 5 50.62 43.22 61.43
C ARG A 5 49.49 43.61 60.45
N ILE A 6 49.81 44.27 59.35
CA ILE A 6 48.83 44.59 58.29
C ILE A 6 48.78 43.49 57.20
N GLY A 7 49.74 42.56 57.18
CA GLY A 7 49.82 41.54 56.11
C GLY A 7 48.86 40.35 56.19
N ARG A 8 48.23 40.05 57.34
CA ARG A 8 47.35 38.88 57.49
C ARG A 8 45.85 39.18 57.48
N PHE A 9 45.45 40.45 57.64
CA PHE A 9 44.03 40.79 57.81
C PHE A 9 43.27 40.92 56.48
N ALA A 10 43.97 41.18 55.37
CA ALA A 10 43.34 41.36 54.07
C ALA A 10 42.88 40.03 53.41
N TRP A 11 43.53 38.90 53.73
CA TRP A 11 43.19 37.61 53.12
C TRP A 11 41.97 36.94 53.77
N GLU A 12 41.80 37.13 55.09
CA GLU A 12 40.64 36.64 55.84
C GLU A 12 39.34 37.34 55.40
N LEU A 13 39.39 38.62 55.03
CA LEU A 13 38.20 39.38 54.62
C LEU A 13 37.64 39.02 53.23
N TYR A 14 38.42 38.35 52.37
CA TYR A 14 37.93 37.92 51.06
C TYR A 14 37.06 36.65 51.13
N TYR A 15 37.24 35.83 52.18
CA TYR A 15 36.52 34.56 52.37
C TYR A 15 35.37 34.62 53.38
N THR A 16 35.27 35.67 54.20
CA THR A 16 34.21 35.79 55.23
C THR A 16 33.01 36.64 54.80
N ARG A 17 32.68 36.68 53.51
CA ARG A 17 31.30 36.98 53.12
C ARG A 17 30.59 35.64 53.06
N THR A 18 30.03 35.20 54.18
CA THR A 18 28.96 34.20 54.19
C THR A 18 27.91 34.71 53.22
N LYS A 19 27.98 34.28 51.96
CA LYS A 19 26.92 34.46 50.98
C LYS A 19 25.74 33.77 51.64
N SER A 20 24.84 34.55 52.24
CA SER A 20 23.51 34.10 52.58
C SER A 20 22.92 33.58 51.28
N VAL A 21 23.04 32.28 51.04
CA VAL A 21 22.65 31.70 49.77
C VAL A 21 21.14 31.77 49.78
N VAL A 22 20.60 32.74 49.04
CA VAL A 22 19.16 32.94 48.88
C VAL A 22 18.58 31.58 48.48
N PRO A 23 17.53 31.05 49.14
CA PRO A 23 17.02 29.70 48.88
C PRO A 23 16.78 29.40 47.39
N GLY A 24 16.30 30.39 46.63
CA GLY A 24 16.14 30.28 45.17
C GLY A 24 17.44 30.06 44.38
N GLN A 25 18.59 30.57 44.86
CA GLN A 25 19.90 30.30 44.26
C GLN A 25 20.40 28.88 44.54
N GLN A 26 20.06 28.28 45.69
CA GLN A 26 20.43 26.90 45.99
C GLN A 26 19.69 25.91 45.09
N LEU A 27 18.38 26.09 44.92
CA LEU A 27 17.57 25.24 44.04
C LEU A 27 18.06 25.35 42.60
N ARG A 28 18.28 26.57 42.09
CA ARG A 28 18.82 26.78 40.73
C ARG A 28 20.16 26.09 40.52
N ARG A 29 21.04 26.12 41.53
CA ARG A 29 22.34 25.44 41.47
C ARG A 29 22.19 23.92 41.42
N ARG A 30 21.36 23.33 42.29
CA ARG A 30 21.11 21.88 42.28
C ARG A 30 20.52 21.39 40.95
N VAL A 31 19.57 22.14 40.40
CA VAL A 31 18.98 21.86 39.08
C VAL A 31 20.03 21.97 37.98
N SER A 32 20.85 23.02 38.01
CA SER A 32 21.95 23.21 37.06
C SER A 32 22.95 22.03 37.13
N ASP A 33 23.44 21.68 38.32
CA ASP A 33 24.39 20.59 38.50
C ASP A 33 23.81 19.24 38.00
N PHE A 34 22.53 18.99 38.28
CA PHE A 34 21.82 17.81 37.75
C PHE A 34 21.77 17.81 36.22
N LEU A 35 21.34 18.92 35.59
CA LEU A 35 21.27 19.04 34.13
C LEU A 35 22.64 18.85 33.46
N GLY A 36 23.70 19.37 34.08
CA GLY A 36 25.06 19.20 33.59
C GLY A 36 25.51 17.74 33.63
N HIS A 37 25.44 17.09 34.79
CA HIS A 37 25.87 15.69 34.94
C HIS A 37 25.08 14.73 34.04
N PHE A 38 23.75 14.84 34.03
CA PHE A 38 22.92 13.98 33.20
C PHE A 38 23.04 14.32 31.71
N GLY A 39 23.28 15.59 31.35
CA GLY A 39 23.58 15.99 29.98
C GLY A 39 24.86 15.35 29.45
N TYR A 40 25.93 15.30 30.25
CA TYR A 40 27.15 14.58 29.87
C TYR A 40 26.97 13.06 29.85
N LEU A 41 26.21 12.48 30.79
CA LEU A 41 25.93 11.05 30.80
C LEU A 41 25.12 10.61 29.57
N THR A 42 24.11 11.40 29.19
CA THR A 42 23.32 11.15 27.97
C THR A 42 24.15 11.32 26.70
N ALA A 43 25.06 12.30 26.67
CA ALA A 43 26.04 12.44 25.58
C ALA A 43 27.02 11.27 25.51
N LEU A 44 27.40 10.65 26.64
CA LEU A 44 28.17 9.40 26.62
C LEU A 44 27.35 8.24 26.05
N GLY A 45 26.04 8.23 26.31
CA GLY A 45 25.10 7.27 25.73
C GLY A 45 25.09 7.29 24.20
N GLU A 46 25.34 8.46 23.58
CA GLU A 46 25.48 8.59 22.12
C GLU A 46 26.50 7.60 21.54
N TYR A 47 27.66 7.45 22.16
CA TYR A 47 28.74 6.55 21.69
C TYR A 47 28.43 5.06 21.86
N VAL A 48 27.39 4.73 22.63
CA VAL A 48 26.94 3.34 22.81
C VAL A 48 25.90 2.97 21.74
N MET A 49 25.21 3.95 21.15
CA MET A 49 24.14 3.70 20.19
C MET A 49 24.69 3.34 18.81
N THR A 50 24.24 2.20 18.27
CA THR A 50 24.56 1.76 16.90
C THR A 50 23.52 2.21 15.88
N ASP A 51 22.28 2.45 16.32
CA ASP A 51 21.20 2.93 15.46
C ASP A 51 21.33 4.44 15.23
N MET A 52 21.25 4.85 13.95
CA MET A 52 21.51 6.23 13.57
C MET A 52 20.43 7.20 14.05
N VAL A 53 19.18 6.76 14.27
CA VAL A 53 18.12 7.62 14.84
C VAL A 53 18.36 7.81 16.32
N TRP A 54 18.62 6.73 17.06
CA TRP A 54 18.87 6.81 18.51
C TRP A 54 20.12 7.62 18.84
N LEU A 55 21.20 7.46 18.07
CA LEU A 55 22.39 8.28 18.19
C LEU A 55 22.04 9.78 18.15
N ARG A 56 21.25 10.21 17.16
CA ARG A 56 20.82 11.61 17.00
C ARG A 56 19.90 12.08 18.13
N VAL A 57 19.04 11.20 18.65
CA VAL A 57 18.13 11.50 19.78
C VAL A 57 18.92 11.73 21.06
N PHE A 58 19.87 10.85 21.39
CA PHE A 58 20.74 10.98 22.56
C PHE A 58 21.64 12.22 22.44
N ALA A 59 22.23 12.45 21.26
CA ALA A 59 23.02 13.64 20.97
C ALA A 59 22.23 14.94 21.20
N SER A 60 21.01 15.01 20.68
CA SER A 60 20.12 16.17 20.83
C SER A 60 19.68 16.37 22.29
N GLY A 61 19.34 15.27 22.98
CA GLY A 61 18.94 15.30 24.39
C GLY A 61 20.06 15.78 25.30
N GLY A 62 21.26 15.23 25.15
CA GLY A 62 22.44 15.62 25.93
C GLY A 62 22.84 17.08 25.70
N CYS A 63 22.93 17.51 24.44
CA CYS A 63 23.21 18.91 24.10
C CYS A 63 22.13 19.87 24.59
N GLY A 64 20.85 19.46 24.54
CA GLY A 64 19.75 20.22 25.11
C GLY A 64 19.89 20.44 26.62
N MET A 65 20.20 19.39 27.37
CA MET A 65 20.45 19.47 28.82
C MET A 65 21.67 20.32 29.16
N ILE A 66 22.77 20.17 28.41
CA ILE A 66 23.99 20.98 28.58
C ILE A 66 23.70 22.46 28.25
N CYS A 67 22.91 22.74 27.21
CA CYS A 67 22.48 24.08 26.86
C CYS A 67 21.66 24.72 28.00
N CYS A 68 20.68 23.98 28.56
CA CYS A 68 19.92 24.43 29.73
C CYS A 68 20.82 24.69 30.94
N TYR A 69 21.80 23.81 31.20
CA TYR A 69 22.81 24.01 32.25
C TYR A 69 23.57 25.34 32.06
N GLN A 70 24.05 25.62 30.84
CA GLN A 70 24.82 26.84 30.54
C GLN A 70 23.99 28.12 30.63
N LEU A 71 22.70 28.07 30.30
CA LEU A 71 21.78 29.19 30.45
C LEU A 71 21.47 29.54 31.91
N LEU A 72 21.56 28.57 32.82
CA LEU A 72 21.35 28.78 34.26
C LEU A 72 22.59 29.31 34.99
N GLN A 73 23.76 29.34 34.32
CA GLN A 73 25.00 29.85 34.89
C GLN A 73 24.96 31.37 35.08
N PRO A 74 25.58 31.92 36.14
CA PRO A 74 25.60 33.37 36.37
C PRO A 74 26.24 34.19 35.25
N LYS A 75 27.18 33.58 34.51
CA LYS A 75 27.76 34.12 33.28
C LYS A 75 27.47 33.14 32.16
N VAL A 76 26.55 33.52 31.28
CA VAL A 76 26.15 32.68 30.14
C VAL A 76 27.29 32.63 29.13
N GLN A 77 27.71 31.42 28.76
CA GLN A 77 28.69 31.18 27.71
C GLN A 77 27.99 31.22 26.35
N THR A 78 27.74 32.43 25.83
CA THR A 78 26.96 32.66 24.61
C THR A 78 27.46 31.89 23.39
N ILE A 79 28.78 31.78 23.22
CA ILE A 79 29.40 31.01 22.14
C ILE A 79 29.02 29.54 22.23
N SER A 80 29.06 28.93 23.42
CA SER A 80 28.72 27.52 23.58
C SER A 80 27.23 27.28 23.39
N VAL A 81 26.38 28.14 23.95
CA VAL A 81 24.92 28.08 23.77
C VAL A 81 24.54 28.16 22.29
N PHE A 82 25.14 29.08 21.53
CA PHE A 82 24.89 29.20 20.09
C PHE A 82 25.19 27.90 19.35
N TRP A 83 26.37 27.31 19.54
CA TRP A 83 26.74 26.08 18.86
C TRP A 83 25.91 24.88 19.32
N GLN A 84 25.47 24.83 20.58
CA GLN A 84 24.55 23.79 21.06
C GLN A 84 23.18 23.87 20.38
N ILE A 85 22.65 25.09 20.18
CA ILE A 85 21.39 25.29 19.46
C ILE A 85 21.52 24.84 18.00
N VAL A 86 22.61 25.23 17.33
CA VAL A 86 22.89 24.80 15.95
C VAL A 86 22.98 23.27 15.88
N TYR A 87 23.73 22.65 16.80
CA TYR A 87 23.90 21.21 16.86
C TYR A 87 22.58 20.46 17.06
N VAL A 88 21.76 20.86 18.02
CA VAL A 88 20.42 20.27 18.25
C VAL A 88 19.52 20.45 17.03
N THR A 89 19.55 21.61 16.38
CA THR A 89 18.76 21.89 15.17
C THR A 89 19.16 20.97 14.01
N VAL A 90 20.47 20.80 13.77
CA VAL A 90 20.96 19.89 12.73
C VAL A 90 20.59 18.45 13.03
N ASN A 91 20.74 17.98 14.27
CA ASN A 91 20.38 16.61 14.63
C ASN A 91 18.86 16.37 14.52
N ALA A 92 18.02 17.34 14.90
CA ALA A 92 16.58 17.27 14.69
C ALA A 92 16.20 17.19 13.20
N PHE A 93 16.87 17.98 12.35
CA PHE A 93 16.68 17.92 10.91
C PHE A 93 17.13 16.57 10.31
N GLN A 94 18.26 16.04 10.77
CA GLN A 94 18.75 14.71 10.37
C GLN A 94 17.78 13.60 10.78
N ILE A 95 17.22 13.64 12.00
CA ILE A 95 16.16 12.70 12.43
C ILE A 95 14.96 12.79 11.50
N TYR A 96 14.55 14.00 11.13
CA TYR A 96 13.45 14.21 10.19
C TYR A 96 13.74 13.61 8.81
N LEU A 97 14.96 13.78 8.28
CA LEU A 97 15.38 13.16 7.03
C LEU A 97 15.40 11.64 7.12
N LEU A 98 15.96 11.07 8.19
CA LEU A 98 16.02 9.62 8.40
C LEU A 98 14.62 9.00 8.49
N LYS A 99 13.70 9.66 9.20
CA LYS A 99 12.29 9.23 9.25
C LYS A 99 11.57 9.35 7.90
N ARG A 100 12.10 10.15 6.97
CA ARG A 100 11.57 10.32 5.61
C ARG A 100 12.30 9.49 4.57
N ALA A 101 13.46 8.90 4.87
CA ALA A 101 14.16 7.99 3.99
C ALA A 101 13.28 6.77 3.67
N GLN A 102 13.16 6.46 2.38
CA GLN A 102 12.44 5.25 1.95
C GLN A 102 13.26 4.02 2.34
N PRO A 103 12.61 2.90 2.72
CA PRO A 103 13.30 1.65 2.97
C PRO A 103 13.97 1.16 1.69
N GLU A 104 15.09 0.46 1.85
CA GLU A 104 15.72 -0.26 0.76
C GLU A 104 14.90 -1.53 0.48
N LEU A 105 14.49 -1.71 -0.77
CA LEU A 105 13.69 -2.85 -1.20
C LEU A 105 14.61 -3.97 -1.71
N ASN A 106 14.38 -5.20 -1.25
CA ASN A 106 15.01 -6.38 -1.85
C ASN A 106 14.40 -6.68 -3.24
N HIS A 107 14.98 -7.60 -4.00
CA HIS A 107 14.57 -7.89 -5.38
C HIS A 107 13.08 -8.27 -5.52
N GLU A 108 12.55 -9.14 -4.64
CA GLU A 108 11.14 -9.53 -4.67
C GLU A 108 10.20 -8.38 -4.29
N GLU A 109 10.59 -7.58 -3.30
CA GLU A 109 9.84 -6.40 -2.86
C GLU A 109 9.81 -5.33 -3.94
N LEU A 110 10.93 -5.15 -4.66
CA LEU A 110 11.04 -4.23 -5.78
C LEU A 110 10.17 -4.69 -6.96
N GLN A 111 10.08 -6.00 -7.23
CA GLN A 111 9.17 -6.53 -8.24
C GLN A 111 7.71 -6.23 -7.90
N LEU A 112 7.29 -6.48 -6.65
CA LEU A 112 5.94 -6.13 -6.18
C LEU A 112 5.70 -4.61 -6.26
N PHE A 113 6.66 -3.81 -5.80
CA PHE A 113 6.57 -2.35 -5.83
C PHE A 113 6.43 -1.82 -7.26
N THR A 114 7.26 -2.28 -8.21
CA THR A 114 7.21 -1.78 -9.61
C THR A 114 5.86 -2.05 -10.28
N GLN A 115 5.18 -3.13 -9.91
CA GLN A 115 3.85 -3.48 -10.41
C GLN A 115 2.72 -2.63 -9.81
N CYS A 116 2.90 -2.11 -8.58
CA CYS A 116 1.89 -1.35 -7.86
C CYS A 116 2.31 0.10 -7.52
N GLN A 117 3.39 0.60 -8.14
CA GLN A 117 4.03 1.88 -7.81
C GLN A 117 3.13 3.10 -7.99
N GLU A 118 2.09 3.01 -8.83
CA GLU A 118 1.12 4.08 -9.01
C GLU A 118 0.24 4.30 -7.78
N VAL A 119 0.17 3.31 -6.88
CA VAL A 119 -0.82 3.28 -5.81
C VAL A 119 -0.17 3.11 -4.44
N PHE A 120 0.87 2.29 -4.32
CA PHE A 120 1.56 2.06 -3.05
C PHE A 120 2.92 2.76 -2.99
N THR A 121 3.29 3.21 -1.79
CA THR A 121 4.64 3.69 -1.49
C THR A 121 5.58 2.54 -1.10
N PRO A 122 6.91 2.69 -1.19
CA PRO A 122 7.86 1.67 -0.76
C PRO A 122 7.66 1.23 0.70
N ARG A 123 7.38 2.17 1.61
CA ARG A 123 7.06 1.86 3.02
C ARG A 123 5.82 1.01 3.19
N GLN A 124 4.78 1.28 2.39
CA GLN A 124 3.56 0.48 2.43
C GLN A 124 3.81 -0.94 1.93
N VAL A 125 4.63 -1.10 0.88
CA VAL A 125 5.08 -2.42 0.42
C VAL A 125 5.85 -3.16 1.51
N CYS A 126 6.85 -2.53 2.16
CA CYS A 126 7.55 -3.16 3.29
C CYS A 126 6.59 -3.54 4.42
N SER A 127 5.65 -2.65 4.78
CA SER A 127 4.67 -2.93 5.84
C SER A 127 3.75 -4.11 5.50
N MET A 128 3.45 -4.33 4.22
CA MET A 128 2.72 -5.49 3.74
C MET A 128 3.59 -6.76 3.77
N VAL A 129 4.85 -6.66 3.34
CA VAL A 129 5.81 -7.78 3.35
C VAL A 129 6.09 -8.24 4.78
N ASP A 130 6.23 -7.32 5.73
CA ASP A 130 6.44 -7.62 7.16
C ASP A 130 5.29 -8.42 7.80
N LEU A 131 4.09 -8.36 7.22
CA LEU A 131 2.90 -9.10 7.68
C LEU A 131 2.62 -10.35 6.87
N GLY A 132 3.36 -10.56 5.78
CA GLY A 132 3.07 -11.59 4.79
C GLY A 132 4.15 -12.66 4.67
N GLU A 133 3.82 -13.68 3.90
CA GLU A 133 4.72 -14.76 3.55
C GLU A 133 4.79 -14.90 2.03
N TRP A 134 6.01 -15.01 1.51
CA TRP A 134 6.23 -15.29 0.10
C TRP A 134 5.99 -16.77 -0.21
N ARG A 135 5.07 -17.06 -1.13
CA ARG A 135 4.70 -18.42 -1.52
C ARG A 135 4.84 -18.63 -3.04
N GLU A 136 5.24 -19.84 -3.41
CA GLU A 136 5.16 -20.34 -4.78
C GLU A 136 4.03 -21.37 -4.84
N LEU A 137 3.05 -21.11 -5.70
CA LEU A 137 1.89 -21.96 -5.90
C LEU A 137 2.09 -22.79 -7.18
N PRO A 138 1.87 -24.12 -7.12
CA PRO A 138 1.94 -24.98 -8.29
C PRO A 138 0.74 -24.75 -9.22
N ASP A 139 0.84 -25.28 -10.44
CA ASP A 139 -0.26 -25.30 -11.40
C ASP A 139 -1.51 -25.97 -10.81
N GLY A 140 -2.69 -25.39 -11.05
CA GLY A 140 -3.96 -25.87 -10.50
C GLY A 140 -4.19 -25.56 -9.02
N ALA A 141 -3.26 -24.89 -8.32
CA ALA A 141 -3.47 -24.47 -6.94
C ALA A 141 -4.62 -23.47 -6.84
N ARG A 142 -5.56 -23.71 -5.92
CA ARG A 142 -6.69 -22.79 -5.65
C ARG A 142 -6.26 -21.72 -4.66
N LEU A 143 -6.28 -20.46 -5.09
CA LEU A 143 -6.02 -19.29 -4.24
C LEU A 143 -7.29 -18.89 -3.48
N LEU A 144 -8.42 -18.97 -4.17
CA LEU A 144 -9.73 -18.56 -3.66
C LEU A 144 -10.73 -19.61 -4.12
N GLY A 145 -11.47 -20.20 -3.19
CA GLY A 145 -12.57 -21.14 -3.49
C GLY A 145 -13.93 -20.48 -3.32
N ASP A 146 -14.99 -21.29 -3.33
CA ASP A 146 -16.34 -20.87 -2.97
C ASP A 146 -16.41 -20.59 -1.45
N GLY A 147 -16.02 -19.38 -1.05
CA GLY A 147 -15.99 -18.94 0.33
C GLY A 147 -14.93 -17.86 0.60
N ALA A 148 -14.91 -17.35 1.84
CA ALA A 148 -13.87 -16.42 2.25
C ALA A 148 -12.51 -17.11 2.33
N SER A 149 -11.50 -16.57 1.64
CA SER A 149 -10.12 -16.91 1.95
C SER A 149 -9.73 -16.23 3.27
N GLY A 150 -8.99 -16.94 4.12
CA GLY A 150 -8.34 -16.33 5.30
C GLY A 150 -7.18 -15.42 4.94
N GLU A 151 -6.81 -15.35 3.65
CA GLU A 151 -5.60 -14.73 3.13
C GLU A 151 -5.88 -13.86 1.89
N VAL A 152 -5.05 -12.82 1.72
CA VAL A 152 -4.99 -11.91 0.58
C VAL A 152 -3.73 -12.25 -0.20
N PHE A 153 -3.84 -12.33 -1.52
CA PHE A 153 -2.71 -12.69 -2.38
C PHE A 153 -2.35 -11.54 -3.30
N PHE A 154 -1.09 -11.13 -3.26
CA PHE A 154 -0.50 -10.18 -4.20
C PHE A 154 0.33 -10.96 -5.21
N ILE A 155 -0.14 -11.01 -6.46
CA ILE A 155 0.51 -11.78 -7.52
C ILE A 155 1.73 -11.00 -8.02
N VAL A 156 2.91 -11.61 -8.00
CA VAL A 156 4.17 -11.01 -8.46
C VAL A 156 4.67 -11.63 -9.75
N ALA A 157 4.41 -12.92 -9.97
CA ALA A 157 4.71 -13.61 -11.23
C ALA A 157 3.71 -14.73 -11.50
N GLY A 158 3.48 -15.05 -12.78
CA GLY A 158 2.54 -16.08 -13.22
C GLY A 158 1.13 -15.52 -13.50
N SER A 159 0.21 -16.42 -13.84
CA SER A 159 -1.18 -16.10 -14.16
C SER A 159 -2.14 -16.98 -13.38
N CYS A 160 -3.32 -16.47 -13.08
CA CYS A 160 -4.40 -17.18 -12.42
C CYS A 160 -5.67 -17.03 -13.25
N GLU A 161 -6.42 -18.11 -13.40
CA GLU A 161 -7.74 -18.12 -13.99
C GLU A 161 -8.78 -17.77 -12.94
N GLN A 162 -9.70 -16.87 -13.29
CA GLN A 162 -10.90 -16.60 -12.51
C GLN A 162 -12.08 -17.30 -13.15
N SER A 163 -12.86 -18.00 -12.34
CA SER A 163 -14.08 -18.69 -12.77
C SER A 163 -15.24 -18.37 -11.84
N ALA A 164 -16.44 -18.20 -12.39
CA ALA A 164 -17.67 -18.02 -11.65
C ALA A 164 -18.65 -19.11 -12.07
N ASN A 165 -19.20 -19.88 -11.11
CA ASN A 165 -20.07 -21.02 -11.38
C ASN A 165 -19.47 -22.03 -12.40
N GLY A 166 -18.16 -22.24 -12.36
CA GLY A 166 -17.45 -23.13 -13.29
C GLY A 166 -17.19 -22.58 -14.69
N LEU A 167 -17.63 -21.35 -14.99
CA LEU A 167 -17.34 -20.68 -16.26
C LEU A 167 -16.14 -19.73 -16.11
N PRO A 168 -15.17 -19.74 -17.03
CA PRO A 168 -14.05 -18.80 -17.00
C PRO A 168 -14.56 -17.38 -17.25
N VAL A 169 -14.20 -16.45 -16.37
CA VAL A 169 -14.63 -15.04 -16.44
C VAL A 169 -13.47 -14.07 -16.67
N GLY A 170 -12.23 -14.51 -16.45
CA GLY A 170 -11.06 -13.68 -16.72
C GLY A 170 -9.75 -14.30 -16.24
N ILE A 171 -8.66 -13.57 -16.49
CA ILE A 171 -7.31 -13.94 -16.04
C ILE A 171 -6.79 -12.81 -15.14
N THR A 172 -6.05 -13.19 -14.11
CA THR A 172 -5.38 -12.29 -13.18
C THR A 172 -3.89 -12.59 -13.16
N GLY A 173 -3.06 -11.56 -13.31
CA GLY A 173 -1.62 -11.70 -13.39
C GLY A 173 -0.89 -10.77 -12.40
N PRO A 174 0.39 -10.48 -12.66
CA PRO A 174 1.20 -9.69 -11.76
C PRO A 174 0.66 -8.28 -11.53
N GLY A 175 0.79 -7.76 -10.30
CA GLY A 175 0.26 -6.45 -9.87
C GLY A 175 -1.21 -6.46 -9.43
N ASN A 176 -1.92 -7.56 -9.65
CA ASN A 176 -3.29 -7.72 -9.18
C ASN A 176 -3.35 -8.35 -7.78
N ILE A 177 -4.43 -8.02 -7.07
CA ILE A 177 -4.72 -8.53 -5.74
C ILE A 177 -5.91 -9.49 -5.84
N VAL A 178 -5.78 -10.68 -5.25
CA VAL A 178 -6.85 -11.67 -5.09
C VAL A 178 -7.37 -11.58 -3.64
N CYS A 179 -8.69 -11.74 -3.46
CA CYS A 179 -9.40 -11.52 -2.19
C CYS A 179 -9.52 -10.03 -1.78
N ASP A 180 -9.31 -9.12 -2.75
CA ASP A 180 -9.35 -7.68 -2.54
C ASP A 180 -10.74 -7.17 -2.08
N THR A 181 -11.80 -7.76 -2.64
CA THR A 181 -13.20 -7.45 -2.29
C THR A 181 -13.57 -7.90 -0.88
N ASP A 182 -13.05 -9.03 -0.42
CA ASP A 182 -13.38 -9.59 0.89
C ASP A 182 -12.77 -8.74 2.00
N VAL A 183 -11.58 -8.19 1.75
CA VAL A 183 -10.92 -7.24 2.65
C VAL A 183 -11.75 -5.95 2.78
N VAL A 184 -12.19 -5.38 1.66
CA VAL A 184 -12.87 -4.06 1.63
C VAL A 184 -14.35 -4.14 2.03
N ARG A 185 -15.08 -5.15 1.55
CA ARG A 185 -16.54 -5.28 1.73
C ARG A 185 -16.93 -6.21 2.87
N GLY A 186 -16.05 -7.11 3.30
CA GLY A 186 -16.37 -8.12 4.31
C GLY A 186 -17.33 -9.23 3.84
N ALA A 187 -17.56 -9.35 2.54
CA ALA A 187 -18.38 -10.39 1.93
C ALA A 187 -17.50 -11.38 1.17
N SER A 188 -17.85 -12.68 1.20
CA SER A 188 -17.09 -13.73 0.50
C SER A 188 -17.07 -13.52 -1.00
N ALA A 189 -15.93 -13.84 -1.60
CA ALA A 189 -15.74 -13.86 -3.03
C ALA A 189 -16.76 -14.75 -3.74
N THR A 190 -17.23 -14.27 -4.90
CA THR A 190 -18.18 -14.97 -5.77
C THR A 190 -17.51 -15.76 -6.90
N ALA A 191 -16.18 -15.70 -7.00
CA ALA A 191 -15.40 -16.33 -8.05
C ALA A 191 -14.27 -17.16 -7.46
N THR A 192 -14.07 -18.35 -8.02
CA THR A 192 -12.94 -19.23 -7.72
C THR A 192 -11.73 -18.76 -8.54
N VAL A 193 -10.56 -18.66 -7.91
CA VAL A 193 -9.31 -18.28 -8.55
C VAL A 193 -8.29 -19.40 -8.45
N THR A 194 -7.79 -19.86 -9.59
CA THR A 194 -6.87 -21.00 -9.70
C THR A 194 -5.61 -20.62 -10.45
N ALA A 195 -4.43 -21.03 -9.97
CA ALA A 195 -3.16 -20.82 -10.64
C ALA A 195 -3.11 -21.53 -12.02
N GLN A 196 -2.67 -20.81 -13.04
CA GLN A 196 -2.31 -21.34 -14.36
C GLN A 196 -0.78 -21.33 -14.47
N GLY A 197 -0.16 -22.50 -14.30
CA GLY A 197 1.28 -22.66 -14.16
C GLY A 197 1.78 -22.27 -12.77
N LYS A 198 3.10 -22.05 -12.67
CA LYS A 198 3.73 -21.60 -11.42
C LYS A 198 3.40 -20.13 -11.16
N VAL A 199 2.93 -19.84 -9.94
CA VAL A 199 2.59 -18.48 -9.50
C VAL A 199 3.42 -18.11 -8.28
N ARG A 200 4.06 -16.94 -8.30
CA ARG A 200 4.76 -16.35 -7.14
C ARG A 200 3.89 -15.24 -6.57
N CYS A 201 3.62 -15.29 -5.27
CA CYS A 201 2.79 -14.30 -4.60
C CYS A 201 3.24 -14.01 -3.17
N LEU A 202 2.93 -12.80 -2.69
CA LEU A 202 2.94 -12.47 -1.26
C LEU A 202 1.56 -12.77 -0.68
N THR A 203 1.50 -13.53 0.40
CA THR A 203 0.25 -13.94 1.06
C THR A 203 0.15 -13.28 2.43
N ILE A 204 -0.95 -12.56 2.70
CA ILE A 204 -1.15 -11.85 3.97
C ILE A 204 -2.48 -12.29 4.60
N PRO A 205 -2.52 -12.67 5.89
CA PRO A 205 -3.78 -12.96 6.56
C PRO A 205 -4.73 -11.76 6.52
N VAL A 206 -6.00 -11.98 6.17
CA VAL A 206 -7.01 -10.91 6.01
C VAL A 206 -7.13 -10.05 7.27
N GLU A 207 -7.11 -10.67 8.45
CA GLU A 207 -7.20 -9.97 9.74
C GLU A 207 -5.96 -9.10 10.03
N ALA A 208 -4.77 -9.56 9.64
CA ALA A 208 -3.55 -8.78 9.77
C ALA A 208 -3.55 -7.59 8.81
N PHE A 209 -3.99 -7.82 7.57
CA PHE A 209 -4.08 -6.78 6.56
C PHE A 209 -5.12 -5.72 6.94
N ARG A 210 -6.31 -6.11 7.42
CA ARG A 210 -7.32 -5.15 7.92
C ARG A 210 -6.78 -4.27 9.05
N LYS A 211 -6.06 -4.84 10.02
CA LYS A 211 -5.41 -4.06 11.08
C LYS A 211 -4.35 -3.09 10.56
N LEU A 212 -3.66 -3.42 9.48
CA LEU A 212 -2.74 -2.50 8.81
C LEU A 212 -3.51 -1.34 8.17
N LEU A 213 -4.59 -1.63 7.45
CA LEU A 213 -5.47 -0.63 6.82
C LEU A 213 -6.18 0.29 7.83
N ASP A 214 -6.40 -0.17 9.06
CA ASP A 214 -6.92 0.67 10.15
C ASP A 214 -5.88 1.65 10.70
N LYS A 215 -4.59 1.30 10.62
CA LYS A 215 -3.47 2.13 11.09
C LYS A 215 -2.97 3.12 10.04
N ASP A 216 -3.17 2.81 8.76
CA ASP A 216 -2.72 3.61 7.63
C ASP A 216 -3.92 3.94 6.70
N PRO A 217 -4.59 5.10 6.92
CA PRO A 217 -5.70 5.55 6.08
C PRO A 217 -5.31 5.75 4.61
N ASP A 218 -4.07 6.18 4.35
CA ASP A 218 -3.57 6.41 2.99
C ASP A 218 -3.44 5.07 2.25
N LEU A 219 -2.99 4.02 2.93
CA LEU A 219 -2.95 2.65 2.38
C LEU A 219 -4.35 2.12 2.07
N ARG A 220 -5.33 2.41 2.94
CA ARG A 220 -6.73 2.05 2.73
C ARG A 220 -7.32 2.72 1.49
N GLU A 221 -7.09 4.02 1.30
CA GLU A 221 -7.53 4.76 0.12
C GLU A 221 -6.86 4.22 -1.16
N ALA A 222 -5.55 3.92 -1.09
CA ALA A 222 -4.81 3.29 -2.16
C ALA A 222 -5.42 1.94 -2.56
N LEU A 223 -5.69 1.06 -1.59
CA LEU A 223 -6.35 -0.22 -1.84
C LEU A 223 -7.74 -0.03 -2.47
N GLN A 224 -8.57 0.86 -1.93
CA GLN A 224 -9.90 1.15 -2.48
C GLN A 224 -9.84 1.60 -3.94
N THR A 225 -8.83 2.38 -4.30
CA THR A 225 -8.58 2.81 -5.69
C THR A 225 -8.27 1.62 -6.60
N ILE A 226 -7.41 0.69 -6.16
CA ILE A 226 -7.11 -0.54 -6.91
C ILE A 226 -8.37 -1.38 -7.09
N VAL A 227 -9.11 -1.62 -6.00
CA VAL A 227 -10.34 -2.42 -6.04
C VAL A 227 -11.37 -1.77 -6.96
N ALA A 228 -11.56 -0.45 -6.88
CA ALA A 228 -12.48 0.26 -7.76
C ALA A 228 -12.11 0.12 -9.25
N ARG A 229 -10.82 0.28 -9.59
CA ARG A 229 -10.32 0.07 -10.96
C ARG A 229 -10.54 -1.37 -11.42
N ALA A 230 -10.21 -2.34 -10.57
CA ALA A 230 -10.39 -3.76 -10.86
C ALA A 230 -11.86 -4.13 -11.04
N LEU A 231 -12.76 -3.56 -10.25
CA LEU A 231 -14.21 -3.79 -10.36
C LEU A 231 -14.78 -3.29 -11.69
N VAL A 232 -14.32 -2.15 -12.21
CA VAL A 232 -14.75 -1.64 -13.53
C VAL A 232 -14.36 -2.62 -14.64
N VAL A 233 -13.13 -3.17 -14.58
CA VAL A 233 -12.65 -4.17 -15.54
C VAL A 233 -13.42 -5.50 -15.40
N ARG A 234 -13.62 -5.98 -14.17
CA ARG A 234 -14.39 -7.22 -13.93
C ARG A 234 -15.84 -7.08 -14.40
N MET A 235 -16.46 -5.91 -14.20
CA MET A 235 -17.84 -5.66 -14.66
C MET A 235 -17.95 -5.68 -16.19
N SER A 236 -16.98 -5.10 -16.91
CA SER A 236 -16.99 -5.16 -18.38
C SER A 236 -16.79 -6.59 -18.88
N GLN A 237 -15.91 -7.36 -18.25
CA GLN A 237 -15.69 -8.79 -18.56
C GLN A 237 -16.95 -9.63 -18.30
N LEU A 238 -17.59 -9.47 -17.15
CA LEU A 238 -18.85 -10.18 -16.83
C LEU A 238 -19.96 -9.84 -17.81
N ASN A 239 -20.12 -8.55 -18.15
CA ASN A 239 -21.09 -8.12 -19.15
C ASN A 239 -20.80 -8.72 -20.52
N GLN A 240 -19.52 -8.80 -20.94
CA GLN A 240 -19.15 -9.41 -22.22
C GLN A 240 -19.42 -10.92 -22.22
N ALA A 241 -19.03 -11.62 -21.15
CA ALA A 241 -19.28 -13.06 -20.99
C ALA A 241 -20.79 -13.37 -21.03
N ALA A 242 -21.63 -12.57 -20.37
CA ALA A 242 -23.08 -12.74 -20.38
C ALA A 242 -23.69 -12.56 -21.78
N LYS A 243 -23.27 -11.53 -22.52
CA LYS A 243 -23.68 -11.31 -23.92
C LYS A 243 -23.29 -12.49 -24.81
N ASN A 244 -22.04 -12.93 -24.69
CA ASN A 244 -21.50 -14.04 -25.47
C ASN A 244 -22.25 -15.35 -25.17
N HIS A 245 -22.57 -15.60 -23.90
CA HIS A 245 -23.37 -16.76 -23.50
C HIS A 245 -24.79 -16.72 -24.08
N GLN A 246 -25.47 -15.58 -23.99
CA GLN A 246 -26.81 -15.40 -24.56
C GLN A 246 -26.81 -15.54 -26.09
N TYR A 247 -25.82 -14.98 -26.77
CA TYR A 247 -25.67 -15.07 -28.21
C TYR A 247 -25.45 -16.52 -28.67
N ARG A 248 -24.56 -17.26 -27.97
CA ARG A 248 -24.33 -18.68 -28.24
C ARG A 248 -25.60 -19.50 -28.10
N ALA A 249 -26.37 -19.29 -27.03
CA ALA A 249 -27.64 -19.99 -26.82
C ALA A 249 -28.63 -19.70 -27.95
N MET A 250 -28.67 -18.47 -28.46
CA MET A 250 -29.52 -18.11 -29.59
C MET A 250 -29.08 -18.80 -30.89
N LEU A 251 -27.78 -18.87 -31.16
CA LEU A 251 -27.21 -19.63 -32.27
C LEU A 251 -27.55 -21.13 -32.18
N GLU A 252 -27.47 -21.72 -30.97
CA GLU A 252 -27.81 -23.13 -30.74
C GLU A 252 -29.27 -23.44 -31.10
N VAL A 253 -30.21 -22.58 -30.71
CA VAL A 253 -31.63 -22.73 -31.06
C VAL A 253 -31.82 -22.70 -32.57
N VAL A 254 -31.19 -21.74 -33.27
CA VAL A 254 -31.34 -21.61 -34.72
C VAL A 254 -30.74 -22.76 -35.49
N CYS A 255 -29.57 -23.26 -35.10
CA CYS A 255 -28.98 -24.43 -35.75
C CYS A 255 -29.73 -25.75 -35.48
N THR A 256 -30.82 -25.72 -34.69
CA THR A 256 -31.72 -26.88 -34.48
C THR A 256 -33.12 -26.70 -35.06
N GLY A 257 -33.47 -25.50 -35.55
CA GLY A 257 -34.79 -25.19 -36.11
C GLY A 257 -34.83 -25.24 -37.64
N ASP A 258 -36.00 -24.96 -38.20
CA ASP A 258 -36.19 -24.74 -39.64
C ASP A 258 -35.67 -23.35 -40.07
N ASP A 259 -35.29 -23.20 -41.34
CA ASP A 259 -34.85 -21.95 -42.00
C ASP A 259 -35.95 -20.88 -42.02
N ASP A 260 -36.17 -20.22 -40.87
CA ASP A 260 -37.00 -19.02 -40.78
C ASP A 260 -36.13 -17.75 -40.90
N PRO A 261 -36.31 -16.96 -41.98
CA PRO A 261 -35.59 -15.69 -42.18
C PRO A 261 -35.77 -14.69 -41.03
N ARG A 262 -36.87 -14.76 -40.28
CA ARG A 262 -37.15 -13.84 -39.17
C ARG A 262 -36.21 -14.08 -37.98
N VAL A 263 -35.87 -15.34 -37.73
CA VAL A 263 -35.00 -15.71 -36.63
C VAL A 263 -33.55 -15.35 -36.96
N ALA A 264 -33.15 -15.48 -38.22
CA ALA A 264 -31.86 -15.00 -38.71
C ALA A 264 -31.71 -13.47 -38.57
N ALA A 265 -32.77 -12.71 -38.87
CA ALA A 265 -32.79 -11.26 -38.68
C ALA A 265 -32.61 -10.87 -37.20
N GLN A 266 -33.25 -11.57 -36.27
CA GLN A 266 -33.08 -11.34 -34.82
C GLN A 266 -31.64 -11.61 -34.34
N ILE A 267 -30.97 -12.64 -34.88
CA ILE A 267 -29.54 -12.91 -34.60
C ILE A 267 -28.65 -11.77 -35.08
N ALA A 268 -28.88 -11.31 -36.31
CA ALA A 268 -28.12 -10.20 -36.87
C ALA A 268 -28.33 -8.91 -36.05
N GLU A 269 -29.56 -8.65 -35.63
CA GLU A 269 -29.91 -7.49 -34.79
C GLU A 269 -29.22 -7.56 -33.42
N TYR A 270 -29.29 -8.71 -32.73
CA TYR A 270 -28.61 -8.89 -31.44
C TYR A 270 -27.09 -8.71 -31.58
N ARG A 271 -26.48 -9.33 -32.61
CA ARG A 271 -25.04 -9.20 -32.90
C ARG A 271 -24.65 -7.73 -33.08
N TYR A 272 -25.45 -6.98 -33.83
CA TYR A 272 -25.23 -5.55 -34.08
C TYR A 272 -25.34 -4.71 -32.81
N TRP A 273 -26.47 -4.82 -32.08
CA TRP A 273 -26.72 -4.02 -30.88
C TRP A 273 -25.73 -4.32 -29.74
N HIS A 274 -25.33 -5.58 -29.60
CA HIS A 274 -24.39 -6.00 -28.56
C HIS A 274 -22.92 -5.89 -28.98
N ARG A 275 -22.65 -5.45 -30.22
CA ARG A 275 -21.31 -5.27 -30.82
C ARG A 275 -20.43 -6.51 -30.70
N ILE A 276 -21.00 -7.68 -31.02
CA ILE A 276 -20.25 -8.93 -31.05
C ILE A 276 -19.32 -8.89 -32.27
N SER A 277 -18.02 -9.08 -32.04
CA SER A 277 -17.01 -9.02 -33.09
C SER A 277 -17.16 -10.17 -34.09
N ASP A 278 -16.61 -9.99 -35.29
CA ASP A 278 -16.60 -11.06 -36.30
C ASP A 278 -15.79 -12.27 -35.81
N GLU A 279 -14.69 -12.02 -35.11
CA GLU A 279 -13.86 -13.07 -34.49
C GLU A 279 -14.63 -13.85 -33.41
N ASP A 280 -15.35 -13.17 -32.50
CA ASP A 280 -16.17 -13.82 -31.47
C ASP A 280 -17.31 -14.63 -32.11
N HIS A 281 -17.92 -14.10 -33.18
CA HIS A 281 -18.98 -14.78 -33.92
C HIS A 281 -18.47 -16.06 -34.58
N GLU A 282 -17.38 -15.98 -35.35
CA GLU A 282 -16.75 -17.13 -36.01
C GLU A 282 -16.31 -18.20 -35.00
N LEU A 283 -15.75 -17.77 -33.88
CA LEU A 283 -15.34 -18.68 -32.79
C LEU A 283 -16.54 -19.39 -32.16
N MET A 284 -17.66 -18.69 -31.94
CA MET A 284 -18.89 -19.31 -31.42
C MET A 284 -19.52 -20.26 -32.44
N VAL A 285 -19.64 -19.86 -33.70
CA VAL A 285 -20.19 -20.70 -34.78
C VAL A 285 -19.36 -21.97 -34.97
N SER A 286 -18.04 -21.85 -35.04
CA SER A 286 -17.13 -23.00 -35.21
C SER A 286 -17.17 -23.96 -34.02
N SER A 287 -17.45 -23.45 -32.82
CA SER A 287 -17.64 -24.27 -31.62
C SER A 287 -19.01 -25.00 -31.56
N LEU A 288 -19.90 -24.76 -32.52
CA LEU A 288 -21.22 -25.39 -32.62
C LEU A 288 -21.25 -26.44 -33.74
N PRO A 289 -21.27 -27.75 -33.40
CA PRO A 289 -21.08 -28.83 -34.39
C PRO A 289 -22.18 -28.92 -35.46
N ARG A 290 -23.36 -28.31 -35.26
CA ARG A 290 -24.48 -28.30 -36.22
C ARG A 290 -24.56 -27.04 -37.08
N CYS A 291 -23.79 -26.00 -36.78
CA CYS A 291 -23.85 -24.73 -37.50
C CYS A 291 -22.93 -24.68 -38.75
N SER A 292 -22.08 -25.70 -38.99
CA SER A 292 -21.06 -25.65 -40.08
C SER A 292 -21.65 -25.51 -41.48
N ASN A 293 -22.90 -25.91 -41.69
CA ASN A 293 -23.57 -25.86 -43.00
C ASN A 293 -24.57 -24.69 -43.11
N TYR A 294 -24.83 -23.97 -42.03
CA TYR A 294 -25.92 -22.99 -41.92
C TYR A 294 -25.43 -21.54 -41.91
N CYS A 295 -24.18 -21.32 -41.48
CA CYS A 295 -23.68 -19.99 -41.18
C CYS A 295 -23.23 -19.15 -42.37
N THR A 296 -23.10 -19.71 -43.58
CA THR A 296 -22.66 -18.93 -44.75
C THR A 296 -23.63 -17.82 -45.15
N ASP A 297 -24.94 -18.03 -44.94
CA ASP A 297 -25.97 -17.04 -45.34
C ASP A 297 -26.29 -16.04 -44.21
N LEU A 298 -26.15 -16.43 -42.95
CA LEU A 298 -26.28 -15.55 -41.77
C LEU A 298 -25.16 -14.50 -41.67
N LEU A 299 -23.99 -14.81 -42.23
CA LEU A 299 -22.83 -13.90 -42.30
C LEU A 299 -23.05 -12.72 -43.27
N GLN A 300 -24.05 -12.79 -44.16
CA GLN A 300 -24.35 -11.74 -45.14
C GLN A 300 -25.52 -10.84 -44.74
N VAL A 301 -26.10 -11.02 -43.54
CA VAL A 301 -27.20 -10.16 -43.10
C VAL A 301 -26.63 -8.77 -42.79
N VAL A 302 -26.79 -7.89 -43.78
CA VAL A 302 -26.55 -6.45 -43.69
C VAL A 302 -27.33 -5.93 -42.48
N PRO A 303 -26.72 -5.10 -41.60
CA PRO A 303 -27.45 -4.52 -40.47
C PRO A 303 -28.74 -3.87 -41.00
N PRO A 304 -29.88 -4.01 -40.29
CA PRO A 304 -31.10 -3.37 -40.75
C PRO A 304 -30.82 -1.89 -40.95
N THR A 305 -31.12 -1.37 -42.14
CA THR A 305 -31.17 0.08 -42.34
C THR A 305 -32.19 0.63 -41.34
N LEU A 306 -31.91 1.80 -40.76
CA LEU A 306 -32.80 2.45 -39.78
C LEU A 306 -34.28 2.49 -40.25
N ASP A 307 -34.51 2.54 -41.56
CA ASP A 307 -35.83 2.55 -42.19
C ASP A 307 -36.58 1.19 -42.14
N ALA A 308 -35.88 0.07 -41.97
CA ALA A 308 -36.49 -1.28 -41.96
C ALA A 308 -37.10 -1.66 -40.61
N VAL A 309 -36.65 -1.04 -39.51
CA VAL A 309 -37.17 -1.27 -38.16
C VAL A 309 -38.44 -0.44 -37.91
N GLU A 310 -38.50 0.79 -38.46
CA GLU A 310 -39.63 1.71 -38.29
C GLU A 310 -40.90 1.27 -39.06
N THR A 311 -40.76 0.33 -40.00
CA THR A 311 -41.86 -0.23 -40.80
C THR A 311 -42.40 -1.56 -40.28
N ALA A 312 -41.74 -2.19 -39.30
CA ALA A 312 -42.22 -3.42 -38.67
C ALA A 312 -43.16 -3.18 -37.46
N ASP A 313 -43.21 -1.94 -36.95
CA ASP A 313 -44.03 -1.51 -35.81
C ASP A 313 -45.32 -0.77 -36.24
N ARG A 314 -45.75 -0.97 -37.50
CA ARG A 314 -47.03 -0.51 -38.06
C ARG A 314 -47.77 -1.64 -38.75
#